data_AF-A0A931ZC50-F1
#
_entry.id   AF-A0A931ZC50-F1
#
_cell.length_a   1.000
_cell.length_b   1.000
_cell.length_c   1.000
_cell.angle_alpha   90.00
_cell.angle_beta   90.00
_cell.angle_gamma   90.00
#
_symmetry.space_group_name_H-M   'P 1'
#
loop_
_entity.id
_entity.type
_entity.pdbx_description
1 polymer ?
#
loop_
_entity_poly.entity_id
_entity_poly.type
_entity_poly.pdbx_seq_one_letter_code
_entity_poly.pdbx_strand_id
1 'polypeptide(L)'
;MRYAYYTLLFAVALTISIAGFRGMRSTQPPIIVFPDMDFQAKYKPQAASKFFADGRADRPAPAGTVARGRGTAADPDFLRADDAHYLGKNANGSFVKGFPIEVTETMIRRGQNRFNVYCAPCHGVNGDGQGITKAYGMVATPTYHDDRLRNMAEGELFNTVTNGKNTMSPYADKLSPDERWAVIAYVRALQRAHNAKLDDVPLANRGELK
;
A
#
# COMPACT_ATOMS: atom_id res chain seq x y z
N MET A 1 3.61 70.27 -9.78
CA MET A 1 4.24 69.44 -10.83
C MET A 1 5.31 68.51 -10.23
N ARG A 2 6.41 69.03 -9.67
CA ARG A 2 7.53 68.21 -9.13
C ARG A 2 7.11 67.16 -8.08
N TYR A 3 6.23 67.51 -7.14
CA TYR A 3 5.74 66.58 -6.11
C TYR A 3 4.82 65.48 -6.63
N ALA A 4 4.09 65.73 -7.73
CA ALA A 4 3.20 64.75 -8.33
C ALA A 4 3.97 63.58 -8.97
N TYR A 5 5.18 63.83 -9.47
CA TYR A 5 6.05 62.78 -9.99
C TYR A 5 6.63 61.91 -8.87
N TYR A 6 7.01 62.50 -7.74
CA TYR A 6 7.51 61.74 -6.59
C TYR A 6 6.41 60.88 -5.95
N THR A 7 5.19 61.39 -5.82
CA THR A 7 4.07 60.60 -5.31
C THR A 7 3.70 59.45 -6.24
N LEU A 8 3.70 59.68 -7.56
CA LEU A 8 3.47 58.61 -8.54
C LEU A 8 4.56 57.54 -8.48
N LEU A 9 5.83 57.93 -8.45
CA LEU A 9 6.96 57.00 -8.44
C LEU A 9 6.96 56.16 -7.16
N PHE A 10 6.66 56.77 -6.01
CA PHE A 10 6.48 56.05 -4.75
C PHE A 10 5.29 55.06 -4.82
N ALA A 11 4.15 55.47 -5.39
CA ALA A 11 2.99 54.61 -5.53
C ALA A 11 3.28 53.39 -6.43
N VAL A 12 4.00 53.57 -7.54
CA VAL A 12 4.43 52.48 -8.44
C VAL A 12 5.42 51.56 -7.74
N ALA A 13 6.44 52.10 -7.05
CA ALA A 13 7.40 51.29 -6.31
C ALA A 13 6.72 50.46 -5.21
N LEU A 14 5.77 51.06 -4.48
CA LEU A 14 4.98 50.38 -3.46
C LEU A 14 4.12 49.27 -4.06
N THR A 15 3.46 49.51 -5.20
CA THR A 15 2.65 48.47 -5.86
C THR A 15 3.51 47.32 -6.38
N ILE A 16 4.66 47.58 -7.01
CA ILE A 16 5.58 46.53 -7.46
C ILE A 16 6.14 45.74 -6.26
N SER A 17 6.45 46.41 -5.14
CA SER A 17 6.95 45.73 -3.93
C SER A 17 5.91 44.82 -3.27
N ILE A 18 4.62 45.18 -3.30
CA ILE A 18 3.54 44.40 -2.68
C ILE A 18 3.04 43.30 -3.61
N ALA A 19 2.80 43.61 -4.89
CA ALA A 19 2.23 42.67 -5.85
C ALA A 19 3.29 41.82 -6.57
N GLY A 20 4.58 42.18 -6.45
CA GLY A 20 5.67 41.57 -7.21
C GLY A 20 5.59 41.86 -8.71
N PHE A 21 6.57 41.36 -9.45
CA PHE A 21 6.49 41.29 -10.91
C PHE A 21 5.52 40.16 -11.33
N ARG A 22 4.63 40.48 -12.26
CA ARG A 22 3.69 39.51 -12.83
C ARG A 22 4.46 38.34 -13.44
N GLY A 23 4.12 37.11 -13.04
CA GLY A 23 4.75 35.88 -13.56
C GLY A 23 5.87 35.29 -12.70
N MET A 24 6.20 35.89 -11.56
CA MET A 24 7.11 35.26 -10.59
C MET A 24 6.44 34.03 -9.94
N ARG A 25 7.21 32.94 -9.83
CA ARG A 25 6.77 31.74 -9.10
C ARG A 25 7.02 31.96 -7.60
N SER A 26 6.01 31.71 -6.79
CA SER A 26 6.11 31.72 -5.32
C SER A 26 6.24 30.30 -4.78
N THR A 27 7.01 30.13 -3.71
CA THR A 27 7.05 28.91 -2.91
C THR A 27 6.02 28.92 -1.77
N GLN A 28 5.41 30.07 -1.49
CA GLN A 28 4.34 30.20 -0.51
C GLN A 28 2.99 29.73 -1.08
N PRO A 29 2.05 29.30 -0.22
CA PRO A 29 0.69 28.99 -0.65
C PRO A 29 0.09 30.14 -1.47
N PRO A 30 -0.67 29.83 -2.54
CA PRO A 30 -1.35 30.85 -3.33
C PRO A 30 -2.28 31.71 -2.47
N ILE A 31 -2.39 32.98 -2.84
CA ILE A 31 -3.33 33.90 -2.20
C ILE A 31 -4.75 33.51 -2.64
N ILE A 32 -5.60 33.18 -1.68
CA ILE A 32 -7.02 32.86 -1.90
C ILE A 32 -7.84 34.11 -1.60
N VAL A 33 -8.39 34.73 -2.64
CA VAL A 33 -9.10 36.02 -2.53
C VAL A 33 -10.45 35.86 -1.82
N PHE A 34 -11.16 34.77 -2.10
CA PHE A 34 -12.46 34.45 -1.51
C PHE A 34 -12.43 33.03 -0.96
N PRO A 35 -11.98 32.81 0.30
CA PRO A 35 -11.81 31.47 0.86
C PRO A 35 -13.12 30.83 1.35
N ASP A 36 -14.28 31.28 0.84
CA ASP A 36 -15.57 30.79 1.32
C ASP A 36 -15.76 29.32 0.97
N MET A 37 -16.05 28.50 1.98
CA MET A 37 -16.13 27.03 1.92
C MET A 37 -14.89 26.27 1.40
N ASP A 38 -13.76 26.93 1.12
CA ASP A 38 -12.49 26.26 0.83
C ASP A 38 -11.98 25.51 2.07
N PHE A 39 -12.09 26.17 3.23
CA PHE A 39 -11.78 25.62 4.55
C PHE A 39 -13.05 25.57 5.39
N GLN A 40 -13.68 24.39 5.40
CA GLN A 40 -14.92 24.18 6.14
C GLN A 40 -14.65 23.83 7.60
N ALA A 41 -15.58 24.16 8.49
CA ALA A 41 -15.56 23.78 9.91
C ALA A 41 -15.89 22.28 10.13
N LYS A 42 -15.30 21.40 9.33
CA LYS A 42 -15.36 19.94 9.45
C LYS A 42 -14.00 19.36 9.12
N TYR A 43 -13.64 18.26 9.76
CA TYR A 43 -12.41 17.56 9.43
C TYR A 43 -12.62 16.64 8.22
N LYS A 44 -11.69 16.73 7.25
CA LYS A 44 -11.55 15.72 6.19
C LYS A 44 -10.67 14.56 6.71
N PRO A 45 -10.69 13.37 6.07
CA PRO A 45 -9.72 12.33 6.39
C PRO A 45 -8.30 12.88 6.33
N GLN A 46 -7.45 12.48 7.28
CA GLN A 46 -6.06 12.95 7.41
C GLN A 46 -5.90 14.47 7.65
N ALA A 47 -6.95 15.17 8.08
CA ALA A 47 -6.85 16.57 8.46
C ALA A 47 -6.14 16.77 9.81
N ALA A 48 -5.49 17.92 9.97
CA ALA A 48 -4.96 18.35 11.25
C ALA A 48 -6.09 18.80 12.19
N SER A 49 -5.94 18.56 13.49
CA SER A 49 -6.85 18.99 14.55
C SER A 49 -6.08 19.74 15.64
N LYS A 50 -6.63 20.86 16.12
CA LYS A 50 -6.07 21.60 17.27
C LYS A 50 -6.60 21.11 18.61
N PHE A 51 -7.60 20.22 18.59
CA PHE A 51 -8.27 19.75 19.80
C PHE A 51 -7.49 18.62 20.49
N PHE A 52 -6.89 17.71 19.73
CA PHE A 52 -6.15 16.57 20.27
C PHE A 52 -4.64 16.84 20.35
N ALA A 53 -3.98 16.29 21.37
CA ALA A 53 -2.55 16.50 21.64
C ALA A 53 -1.62 16.03 20.50
N ASP A 54 -2.03 15.03 19.73
CA ASP A 54 -1.27 14.47 18.60
C ASP A 54 -1.52 15.19 17.26
N GLY A 55 -2.35 16.25 17.26
CA GLY A 55 -2.59 17.08 16.09
C GLY A 55 -3.41 16.43 14.97
N ARG A 56 -3.90 15.20 15.15
CA ARG A 56 -4.59 14.42 14.11
C ARG A 56 -6.11 14.47 14.32
N ALA A 57 -6.86 14.61 13.23
CA ALA A 57 -8.33 14.44 13.28
C ALA A 57 -8.73 12.96 13.34
N ASP A 58 -8.05 12.10 12.58
CA ASP A 58 -8.34 10.66 12.52
C ASP A 58 -7.99 9.99 13.85
N ARG A 59 -8.97 9.37 14.53
CA ARG A 59 -8.77 8.69 15.81
C ARG A 59 -8.58 7.18 15.62
N PRO A 60 -7.62 6.56 16.33
CA PRO A 60 -7.55 5.10 16.35
C PRO A 60 -8.83 4.53 16.96
N ALA A 61 -9.29 3.40 16.41
CA ALA A 61 -10.39 2.66 17.01
C ALA A 61 -9.97 2.13 18.39
N PRO A 62 -10.84 2.16 19.42
CA PRO A 62 -10.57 1.51 20.69
C PRO A 62 -10.23 0.02 20.53
N ALA A 63 -9.41 -0.52 21.42
CA ALA A 63 -9.03 -1.93 21.36
C ALA A 63 -10.26 -2.84 21.52
N GLY A 64 -10.32 -3.93 20.74
CA GLY A 64 -11.41 -4.91 20.79
C GLY A 64 -12.68 -4.51 20.05
N THR A 65 -12.75 -3.33 19.41
CA THR A 65 -13.92 -2.96 18.62
C THR A 65 -14.00 -3.75 17.32
N VAL A 66 -15.17 -4.32 17.03
CA VAL A 66 -15.47 -4.99 15.76
C VAL A 66 -16.36 -4.07 14.93
N ALA A 67 -15.89 -3.65 13.75
CA ALA A 67 -16.64 -2.78 12.86
C ALA A 67 -17.78 -3.56 12.17
N ARG A 68 -18.94 -2.92 12.03
CA ARG A 68 -20.09 -3.49 11.31
C ARG A 68 -19.90 -3.33 9.79
N GLY A 69 -19.38 -4.37 9.12
CA GLY A 69 -19.33 -4.49 7.65
C GLY A 69 -18.33 -3.54 6.98
N ARG A 70 -17.93 -3.85 5.73
CA ARG A 70 -17.15 -2.93 4.88
C ARG A 70 -18.00 -2.20 3.82
N GLY A 71 -19.33 -2.41 3.82
CA GLY A 71 -20.25 -1.83 2.86
C GLY A 71 -21.71 -1.82 3.35
N THR A 72 -22.62 -1.29 2.52
CA THR A 72 -24.06 -1.19 2.81
C THR A 72 -24.84 -2.46 2.46
N ALA A 73 -24.22 -3.44 1.80
CA ALA A 73 -24.83 -4.71 1.45
C ALA A 73 -24.78 -5.71 2.62
N ALA A 74 -25.73 -6.65 2.64
CA ALA A 74 -25.66 -7.80 3.53
C ALA A 74 -24.44 -8.64 3.16
N ASP A 75 -23.42 -8.60 4.03
CA ASP A 75 -22.21 -9.40 3.90
C ASP A 75 -22.43 -10.72 4.64
N PRO A 76 -22.52 -11.87 3.95
CA PRO A 76 -22.66 -13.17 4.61
C PRO A 76 -21.47 -13.52 5.50
N ASP A 77 -20.33 -12.85 5.32
CA ASP A 77 -19.09 -13.04 6.08
C ASP A 77 -18.81 -11.89 7.05
N PHE A 78 -19.88 -11.21 7.47
CA PHE A 78 -19.86 -10.07 8.39
C PHE A 78 -19.02 -10.30 9.66
N LEU A 79 -19.08 -11.50 10.22
CA LEU A 79 -18.37 -11.86 11.46
C LEU A 79 -16.92 -12.26 11.22
N ARG A 80 -16.47 -12.38 9.97
CA ARG A 80 -15.17 -12.95 9.61
C ARG A 80 -14.97 -14.33 10.24
N ALA A 81 -15.99 -15.16 10.16
CA ALA A 81 -16.04 -16.44 10.87
C ALA A 81 -15.07 -17.48 10.27
N ASP A 82 -14.63 -17.27 9.02
CA ASP A 82 -13.65 -18.13 8.38
C ASP A 82 -12.22 -17.79 8.83
N ASP A 83 -11.78 -18.45 9.90
CA ASP A 83 -10.40 -18.34 10.40
C ASP A 83 -9.35 -18.72 9.34
N ALA A 84 -9.68 -19.62 8.41
CA ALA A 84 -8.76 -19.99 7.34
C ALA A 84 -8.57 -18.79 6.40
N HIS A 85 -9.63 -18.08 6.04
CA HIS A 85 -9.57 -16.90 5.18
C HIS A 85 -8.98 -15.66 5.87
N TYR A 86 -9.37 -15.37 7.11
CA TYR A 86 -8.98 -14.11 7.78
C TYR A 86 -7.72 -14.20 8.62
N LEU A 87 -7.37 -15.39 9.11
CA LEU A 87 -6.21 -15.61 9.99
C LEU A 87 -5.18 -16.57 9.37
N GLY A 88 -5.53 -17.28 8.29
CA GLY A 88 -4.66 -18.31 7.70
C GLY A 88 -4.50 -19.55 8.59
N LYS A 89 -5.46 -19.82 9.47
CA LYS A 89 -5.40 -20.91 10.45
C LYS A 89 -6.57 -21.87 10.33
N ASN A 90 -6.29 -23.15 10.51
CA ASN A 90 -7.31 -24.18 10.67
C ASN A 90 -7.95 -24.07 12.07
N ALA A 91 -9.08 -24.75 12.27
CA ALA A 91 -9.79 -24.78 13.56
C ALA A 91 -8.94 -25.27 14.75
N ASN A 92 -7.89 -26.07 14.49
CA ASN A 92 -6.95 -26.56 15.51
C ASN A 92 -5.78 -25.57 15.78
N GLY A 93 -5.79 -24.38 15.18
CA GLY A 93 -4.76 -23.35 15.31
C GLY A 93 -3.51 -23.53 14.44
N SER A 94 -3.38 -24.65 13.71
CA SER A 94 -2.31 -24.85 12.73
C SER A 94 -2.49 -23.95 11.50
N PHE A 95 -1.40 -23.60 10.81
CA PHE A 95 -1.49 -22.85 9.55
C PHE A 95 -2.07 -23.69 8.42
N VAL A 96 -2.94 -23.08 7.63
CA VAL A 96 -3.57 -23.69 6.45
C VAL A 96 -2.50 -24.00 5.40
N LYS A 97 -2.53 -25.22 4.87
CA LYS A 97 -1.81 -25.60 3.65
C LYS A 97 -2.78 -25.56 2.47
N GLY A 98 -2.47 -24.75 1.46
CA GLY A 98 -3.36 -24.43 0.35
C GLY A 98 -4.07 -23.09 0.52
N PHE A 99 -5.05 -22.83 -0.35
CA PHE A 99 -5.80 -21.57 -0.39
C PHE A 99 -7.25 -21.80 0.06
N PRO A 100 -7.80 -20.96 0.95
CA PRO A 100 -9.20 -21.03 1.34
C PRO A 100 -10.15 -20.45 0.28
N ILE A 101 -9.59 -19.82 -0.77
CA ILE A 101 -10.31 -19.21 -1.89
C ILE A 101 -9.83 -19.78 -3.22
N GLU A 102 -10.68 -19.71 -4.23
CA GLU A 102 -10.37 -20.21 -5.57
C GLU A 102 -9.22 -19.43 -6.22
N VAL A 103 -8.17 -20.15 -6.64
CA VAL A 103 -7.00 -19.56 -7.31
C VAL A 103 -7.27 -19.47 -8.80
N THR A 104 -7.71 -18.29 -9.24
CA THR A 104 -7.93 -17.97 -10.66
C THR A 104 -6.77 -17.19 -11.25
N GLU A 105 -6.65 -17.15 -12.58
CA GLU A 105 -5.66 -16.30 -13.27
C GLU A 105 -5.82 -14.83 -12.88
N THR A 106 -7.06 -14.33 -12.80
CA THR A 106 -7.37 -12.97 -12.36
C THR A 106 -6.85 -12.69 -10.96
N MET A 107 -7.01 -13.63 -10.03
CA MET A 107 -6.46 -13.52 -8.67
C MET A 107 -4.92 -13.46 -8.71
N ILE A 108 -4.26 -14.32 -9.48
CA ILE A 108 -2.79 -14.31 -9.59
C ILE A 108 -2.30 -12.98 -10.18
N ARG A 109 -2.96 -12.45 -11.22
CA ARG A 109 -2.63 -11.14 -11.81
C ARG A 109 -2.83 -9.99 -10.82
N ARG A 110 -3.90 -10.04 -10.02
CA ARG A 110 -4.10 -9.10 -8.91
C ARG A 110 -2.98 -9.21 -7.88
N GLY A 111 -2.58 -10.43 -7.55
CA GLY A 111 -1.44 -10.77 -6.70
C GLY A 111 -0.14 -10.17 -7.20
N GLN A 112 0.16 -10.33 -8.49
CA GLN A 112 1.33 -9.74 -9.14
C GLN A 112 1.34 -8.21 -9.00
N ASN A 113 0.22 -7.56 -9.29
CA ASN A 113 0.14 -6.11 -9.16
C ASN A 113 0.42 -5.66 -7.72
N ARG A 114 -0.19 -6.31 -6.73
CA ARG A 114 0.02 -5.98 -5.31
C ARG A 114 1.43 -6.31 -4.83
N PHE A 115 1.99 -7.43 -5.28
CA PHE A 115 3.37 -7.81 -4.99
C PHE A 115 4.36 -6.77 -5.52
N ASN A 116 4.18 -6.31 -6.76
CA ASN A 116 5.06 -5.31 -7.38
C ASN A 116 5.01 -3.97 -6.63
N VAL A 117 3.87 -3.59 -6.06
CA VAL A 117 3.72 -2.35 -5.30
C VAL A 117 4.30 -2.47 -3.89
N TYR A 118 4.01 -3.55 -3.16
CA TYR A 118 4.25 -3.63 -1.71
C TYR A 118 5.41 -4.52 -1.30
N CYS A 119 5.75 -5.54 -2.11
CA CYS A 119 6.68 -6.60 -1.72
C CYS A 119 7.99 -6.55 -2.52
N ALA A 120 7.91 -6.31 -3.83
CA ALA A 120 9.05 -6.29 -4.75
C ALA A 120 10.16 -5.27 -4.37
N PRO A 121 9.86 -4.09 -3.78
CA PRO A 121 10.92 -3.17 -3.35
C PRO A 121 11.90 -3.78 -2.34
N CYS A 122 11.46 -4.77 -1.55
CA CYS A 122 12.29 -5.51 -0.60
C CYS A 122 12.69 -6.88 -1.12
N HIS A 123 11.73 -7.65 -1.63
CA HIS A 123 11.93 -9.05 -2.01
C HIS A 123 12.42 -9.26 -3.46
N GLY A 124 12.54 -8.20 -4.25
CA GLY A 124 12.86 -8.28 -5.67
C GLY A 124 11.66 -8.68 -6.52
N VAL A 125 11.65 -8.29 -7.80
CA VAL A 125 10.57 -8.61 -8.74
C VAL A 125 10.46 -10.13 -8.96
N ASN A 126 11.60 -10.82 -8.92
CA ASN A 126 11.68 -12.27 -9.07
C ASN A 126 11.59 -13.02 -7.74
N GLY A 127 11.44 -12.34 -6.61
CA GLY A 127 11.42 -12.98 -5.29
C GLY A 127 12.77 -13.50 -4.79
N ASP A 128 13.88 -12.98 -5.31
CA ASP A 128 15.26 -13.37 -5.01
C ASP A 128 15.87 -12.65 -3.78
N GLY A 129 15.09 -11.81 -3.10
CA GLY A 129 15.57 -10.99 -1.99
C GLY A 129 16.50 -9.86 -2.40
N GLN A 130 16.62 -9.56 -3.70
CA GLN A 130 17.48 -8.50 -4.25
C GLN A 130 16.67 -7.23 -4.60
N GLY A 131 15.70 -6.86 -3.75
CA GLY A 131 14.95 -5.62 -3.93
C GLY A 131 15.84 -4.37 -3.81
N ILE A 132 15.39 -3.25 -4.38
CA ILE A 132 16.12 -1.98 -4.39
C ILE A 132 16.53 -1.50 -2.98
N THR A 133 15.73 -1.82 -1.96
CA THR A 133 16.02 -1.46 -0.55
C THR A 133 17.29 -2.11 0.00
N LYS A 134 17.78 -3.20 -0.61
CA LYS A 134 19.07 -3.80 -0.24
C LYS A 134 20.24 -2.83 -0.42
N ALA A 135 20.20 -1.99 -1.47
CA ALA A 135 21.19 -0.94 -1.69
C ALA A 135 21.20 0.13 -0.58
N TYR A 136 20.12 0.21 0.20
CA TYR A 136 19.95 1.13 1.34
C TYR A 136 20.11 0.43 2.70
N GLY A 137 20.71 -0.77 2.74
CA GLY A 137 21.06 -1.47 3.98
C GLY A 137 20.03 -2.47 4.50
N MET A 138 18.89 -2.66 3.82
CA MET A 138 17.92 -3.71 4.16
C MET A 138 18.36 -5.06 3.59
N VAL A 139 19.41 -5.65 4.17
CA VAL A 139 20.09 -6.84 3.62
C VAL A 139 19.50 -8.18 4.05
N ALA A 140 18.61 -8.20 5.05
CA ALA A 140 18.11 -9.43 5.67
C ALA A 140 16.86 -10.03 4.99
N THR A 141 16.52 -9.58 3.77
CA THR A 141 15.33 -10.07 3.06
C THR A 141 15.59 -11.46 2.47
N PRO A 142 14.84 -12.50 2.86
CA PRO A 142 15.06 -13.84 2.33
C PRO A 142 14.56 -13.96 0.88
N THR A 143 15.16 -14.88 0.12
CA THR A 143 14.62 -15.30 -1.18
C THR A 143 13.46 -16.27 -0.99
N TYR A 144 12.37 -16.10 -1.74
CA TYR A 144 11.26 -17.05 -1.73
C TYR A 144 11.61 -18.42 -2.30
N HIS A 145 12.75 -18.55 -2.98
CA HIS A 145 13.17 -19.79 -3.64
C HIS A 145 13.81 -20.80 -2.68
N ASP A 146 14.14 -20.38 -1.46
CA ASP A 146 14.63 -21.28 -0.40
C ASP A 146 13.61 -22.38 -0.06
N ASP A 147 14.08 -23.61 0.08
CA ASP A 147 13.27 -24.79 0.43
C ASP A 147 12.39 -24.56 1.67
N ARG A 148 12.94 -23.85 2.66
CA ARG A 148 12.22 -23.47 3.88
C ARG A 148 10.95 -22.66 3.57
N LEU A 149 11.02 -21.71 2.65
CA LEU A 149 9.87 -20.86 2.26
C LEU A 149 8.98 -21.53 1.22
N ARG A 150 9.53 -22.41 0.39
CA ARG A 150 8.73 -23.25 -0.51
C ARG A 150 7.84 -24.23 0.26
N ASN A 151 8.36 -24.82 1.33
CA ASN A 151 7.64 -25.80 2.17
C ASN A 151 6.82 -25.18 3.32
N MET A 152 6.95 -23.87 3.53
CA MET A 152 6.16 -23.12 4.52
C MET A 152 4.67 -23.21 4.16
N ALA A 153 3.77 -23.28 5.15
CA ALA A 153 2.33 -23.28 4.88
C ALA A 153 1.88 -21.90 4.36
N GLU A 154 0.93 -21.86 3.42
CA GLU A 154 0.39 -20.61 2.85
C GLU A 154 -0.22 -19.72 3.96
N GLY A 155 -0.87 -20.34 4.95
CA GLY A 155 -1.37 -19.63 6.13
C GLY A 155 -0.28 -18.94 6.97
N GLU A 156 0.94 -19.48 7.01
CA GLU A 156 2.05 -18.82 7.71
C GLU A 156 2.56 -17.61 6.91
N LEU A 157 2.60 -17.71 5.57
CA LEU A 157 2.90 -16.57 4.71
C LEU A 157 1.83 -15.48 4.88
N PHE A 158 0.55 -15.86 4.94
CA PHE A 158 -0.56 -14.95 5.21
C PHE A 158 -0.43 -14.25 6.55
N ASN A 159 -0.09 -14.99 7.61
CA ASN A 159 0.17 -14.43 8.93
C ASN A 159 1.34 -13.45 8.90
N THR A 160 2.41 -13.77 8.16
CA THR A 160 3.59 -12.89 8.01
C THR A 160 3.21 -11.58 7.32
N VAL A 161 2.41 -11.61 6.25
CA VAL A 161 1.93 -10.40 5.58
C VAL A 161 1.00 -9.60 6.50
N THR A 162 0.16 -10.28 7.28
CA THR A 162 -0.83 -9.65 8.16
C THR A 162 -0.18 -8.97 9.35
N ASN A 163 0.70 -9.68 10.07
CA ASN A 163 1.23 -9.27 11.37
C ASN A 163 2.69 -8.81 11.32
N GLY A 164 3.36 -8.96 10.18
CA GLY A 164 4.80 -8.77 10.07
C GLY A 164 5.59 -9.96 10.64
N LYS A 165 6.92 -9.92 10.48
CA LYS A 165 7.86 -10.90 11.04
C LYS A 165 9.24 -10.30 11.16
N ASN A 166 9.83 -10.32 12.36
CA ASN A 166 11.13 -9.72 12.64
C ASN A 166 11.18 -8.24 12.19
N THR A 167 12.02 -7.93 11.20
CA THR A 167 12.18 -6.59 10.62
C THR A 167 11.14 -6.25 9.55
N MET A 168 10.31 -7.22 9.12
CA MET A 168 9.22 -6.98 8.18
C MET A 168 7.99 -6.43 8.90
N SER A 169 7.57 -5.21 8.56
CA SER A 169 6.36 -4.58 9.08
C SER A 169 5.07 -5.29 8.63
N PRO A 170 3.95 -5.14 9.36
CA PRO A 170 2.64 -5.63 8.92
C PRO A 170 2.08 -4.84 7.72
N TYR A 171 1.28 -5.53 6.90
CA TYR A 171 0.60 -4.98 5.72
C TYR A 171 -0.94 -5.11 5.79
N ALA A 172 -1.51 -5.50 6.94
CA ALA A 172 -2.96 -5.64 7.11
C ALA A 172 -3.76 -4.33 6.91
N ASP A 173 -3.11 -3.18 7.06
CA ASP A 173 -3.65 -1.85 6.82
C ASP A 173 -3.67 -1.46 5.33
N LYS A 174 -2.86 -2.14 4.50
CA LYS A 174 -2.65 -1.82 3.08
C LYS A 174 -3.31 -2.81 2.12
N LEU A 175 -3.47 -4.06 2.57
CA LEU A 175 -3.99 -5.17 1.76
C LEU A 175 -5.23 -5.79 2.40
N SER A 176 -6.27 -6.01 1.60
CA SER A 176 -7.43 -6.80 2.03
C SER A 176 -7.04 -8.28 2.26
N PRO A 177 -7.83 -9.06 3.02
CA PRO A 177 -7.64 -10.52 3.10
C PRO A 177 -7.48 -11.20 1.74
N ASP A 178 -8.36 -10.93 0.78
CA ASP A 178 -8.26 -11.44 -0.59
C ASP A 178 -6.95 -11.05 -1.28
N GLU A 179 -6.54 -9.79 -1.14
CA GLU A 179 -5.30 -9.30 -1.76
C GLU A 179 -4.07 -9.96 -1.14
N ARG A 180 -4.09 -10.28 0.16
CA ARG A 180 -3.01 -11.02 0.82
C ARG A 180 -2.93 -12.45 0.28
N TRP A 181 -4.05 -13.14 0.12
CA TRP A 181 -4.08 -14.46 -0.54
C TRP A 181 -3.62 -14.38 -1.99
N ALA A 182 -4.03 -13.36 -2.74
CA ALA A 182 -3.61 -13.14 -4.11
C ALA A 182 -2.08 -12.97 -4.23
N VAL A 183 -1.48 -12.17 -3.33
CA VAL A 183 -0.02 -12.00 -3.28
C VAL A 183 0.67 -13.34 -2.99
N ILE A 184 0.13 -14.16 -2.08
CA ILE A 184 0.70 -15.48 -1.77
C ILE A 184 0.59 -16.43 -2.98
N ALA A 185 -0.54 -16.41 -3.69
CA ALA A 185 -0.70 -17.17 -4.93
C ALA A 185 0.34 -16.75 -5.98
N TYR A 186 0.62 -15.46 -6.10
CA TYR A 186 1.69 -14.98 -6.97
C TYR A 186 3.09 -15.40 -6.49
N VAL A 187 3.36 -15.39 -5.19
CA VAL A 187 4.62 -15.93 -4.63
C VAL A 187 4.78 -17.41 -4.95
N ARG A 188 3.71 -18.21 -4.86
CA ARG A 188 3.73 -19.62 -5.29
C ARG A 188 4.00 -19.78 -6.78
N ALA A 189 3.41 -18.90 -7.61
CA ALA A 189 3.68 -18.87 -9.04
C ALA A 189 5.16 -18.54 -9.32
N LEU A 190 5.76 -17.58 -8.62
CA LEU A 190 7.20 -17.26 -8.73
C LEU A 190 8.08 -18.45 -8.35
N GLN A 191 7.77 -19.13 -7.23
CA GLN A 191 8.51 -20.32 -6.79
C GLN A 191 8.42 -21.46 -7.82
N ARG A 192 7.26 -21.64 -8.46
CA ARG A 192 7.07 -22.63 -9.52
C ARG A 192 7.80 -22.22 -10.80
N ALA A 193 7.76 -20.95 -11.19
CA ALA A 193 8.43 -20.43 -12.38
C ALA A 193 9.95 -20.56 -12.29
N HIS A 194 10.54 -20.33 -11.12
CA HIS A 194 11.97 -20.49 -10.89
C HIS A 194 12.46 -21.95 -11.06
N ASN A 195 11.60 -22.92 -10.74
CA ASN A 195 11.92 -24.35 -10.82
C ASN A 195 11.13 -25.07 -11.93
N ALA A 196 10.69 -24.32 -12.94
CA ALA A 196 9.87 -24.86 -14.02
C ALA A 196 10.66 -25.90 -14.82
N LYS A 197 10.03 -27.05 -15.09
CA LYS A 197 10.55 -28.07 -15.99
C LYS A 197 9.94 -27.87 -17.37
N LEU A 198 10.58 -28.42 -18.40
CA LEU A 198 10.03 -28.41 -19.75
C LEU A 198 8.62 -29.04 -19.81
N ASP A 199 8.35 -29.99 -18.91
CA ASP A 199 7.04 -30.63 -18.78
C ASP A 199 5.94 -29.74 -18.20
N ASP A 200 6.29 -28.66 -17.51
CA ASP A 200 5.33 -27.66 -17.04
C ASP A 200 4.82 -26.76 -18.18
N VAL A 201 5.51 -26.74 -19.33
CA VAL A 201 5.14 -25.93 -20.49
C VAL A 201 4.25 -26.76 -21.43
N PRO A 202 3.02 -26.29 -21.75
CA PRO A 202 2.16 -26.95 -22.73
C PRO A 202 2.89 -27.20 -24.05
N LEU A 203 2.68 -28.38 -24.66
CA LEU A 203 3.38 -28.79 -25.89
C LEU A 203 3.36 -27.73 -26.99
N ALA A 204 2.22 -27.04 -27.15
CA ALA A 204 2.04 -25.97 -28.13
C ALA A 204 3.00 -24.78 -27.94
N ASN A 205 3.44 -24.52 -26.71
CA ASN A 205 4.24 -23.34 -26.34
C ASN A 205 5.72 -23.68 -26.14
N ARG A 206 6.12 -24.97 -26.21
CA ARG A 206 7.52 -25.37 -26.01
C ARG A 206 8.46 -24.81 -27.08
N GLY A 207 7.96 -24.55 -28.30
CA GLY A 207 8.73 -23.93 -29.37
C GLY A 207 9.02 -22.43 -29.19
N GLU A 208 8.38 -21.77 -28.22
CA GLU A 208 8.58 -20.35 -27.91
C GLU A 208 9.70 -20.12 -26.87
N LEU A 209 10.20 -21.20 -26.26
CA LEU A 209 11.28 -21.15 -25.28
C LEU A 209 12.59 -20.78 -26.01
N LYS A 210 13.27 -19.74 -25.52
CA LYS A 210 14.57 -19.28 -26.02
C LYS A 210 15.73 -19.91 -25.26
#